data_AF-A0AAN7HKL1-F1
#
_entry.id   AF-A0AAN7HKL1-F1
#
_cell.length_a   1.000
_cell.length_b   1.000
_cell.length_c   1.000
_cell.angle_alpha   90.00
_cell.angle_beta   90.00
_cell.angle_gamma   90.00
#
_symmetry.space_group_name_H-M   'P 1'
#
loop_
_entity.id
_entity.type
_entity.pdbx_description
1 polymer ?
#
loop_
_entity_poly.entity_id
_entity_poly.type
_entity_poly.pdbx_seq_one_letter_code
_entity_poly.pdbx_strand_id
1 'polypeptide(L)'
;MDQEAQKRKERLAAIRKRKLGSAAQTDRTAEEAEKTLKFRSYTPNDEKLKQHVDIAQPIDIGNTLETETKDFTKEALAQAAEKQNEEVDLFNLAPKKPNWDLKRDVEKKMERLDRRTQRAIYEIIRQRLEGDKDATLAEKVANAEATQKFEAENQLQDD
;
A
#
# COMPACT_ATOMS: atom_id res chain seq x y z
N MET A 1 -17.47 -70.94 -11.52
CA MET A 1 -17.07 -70.56 -12.90
C MET A 1 -17.70 -69.25 -13.34
N ASP A 2 -18.99 -69.03 -13.10
CA ASP A 2 -19.72 -67.89 -13.69
C ASP A 2 -19.26 -66.51 -13.20
N GLN A 3 -18.84 -66.42 -11.94
CA GLN A 3 -18.32 -65.17 -11.35
C GLN A 3 -17.01 -64.72 -12.01
N GLU A 4 -16.17 -65.65 -12.46
CA GLU A 4 -14.87 -65.35 -13.06
C GLU A 4 -15.02 -64.93 -14.53
N ALA A 5 -16.00 -65.53 -15.22
CA ALA A 5 -16.41 -65.11 -16.56
C ALA A 5 -16.98 -63.67 -16.58
N GLN A 6 -17.78 -63.30 -15.56
CA GLN A 6 -18.30 -61.94 -15.41
C GLN A 6 -17.19 -60.92 -15.18
N LYS A 7 -16.24 -61.20 -14.28
CA LYS A 7 -15.07 -60.33 -14.06
C LYS A 7 -14.23 -60.12 -15.32
N ARG A 8 -14.03 -61.17 -16.13
CA ARG A 8 -13.32 -61.06 -17.42
C ARG A 8 -14.09 -60.21 -18.42
N LYS A 9 -15.41 -60.38 -18.50
CA LYS A 9 -16.29 -59.60 -19.38
C LYS A 9 -16.25 -58.11 -19.01
N GLU A 10 -16.32 -57.79 -17.72
CA GLU A 10 -16.21 -56.41 -17.22
C GLU A 10 -14.84 -55.80 -17.51
N ARG A 11 -13.76 -56.55 -17.27
CA ARG A 11 -12.39 -56.10 -17.56
C ARG A 11 -12.18 -55.85 -19.06
N LEU A 12 -12.68 -56.74 -19.92
CA LEU A 12 -12.62 -56.57 -21.37
C LEU A 12 -13.49 -55.39 -21.84
N ALA A 13 -14.65 -55.18 -21.23
CA ALA A 13 -15.51 -54.02 -21.52
C ALA A 13 -14.84 -52.70 -21.13
N ALA A 14 -14.16 -52.65 -19.97
CA ALA A 14 -13.39 -51.49 -19.53
C ALA A 14 -12.22 -51.19 -20.47
N ILE A 15 -11.49 -52.21 -20.91
CA ILE A 15 -10.39 -52.06 -21.89
C ILE A 15 -10.91 -51.55 -23.23
N ARG A 16 -12.05 -52.08 -23.72
CA ARG A 16 -12.67 -51.61 -24.97
C ARG A 16 -13.14 -50.16 -24.86
N LYS A 17 -13.81 -49.78 -23.77
CA LYS A 17 -14.21 -48.38 -23.53
C LYS A 17 -13.00 -47.43 -23.51
N ARG A 18 -11.90 -47.83 -22.86
CA ARG A 18 -10.67 -47.02 -22.82
C ARG A 18 -9.99 -46.89 -24.19
N LYS A 19 -9.95 -47.98 -24.98
CA LYS A 19 -9.40 -47.96 -26.36
C LYS A 19 -10.26 -47.11 -27.30
N LEU A 20 -11.59 -47.17 -27.19
CA LEU A 20 -12.48 -46.32 -27.98
C LEU A 20 -12.31 -44.83 -27.62
N GLY A 21 -12.22 -44.51 -26.31
CA GLY A 21 -11.98 -43.14 -25.85
C GLY A 21 -10.61 -42.58 -26.22
N SER A 22 -9.58 -43.43 -26.29
CA SER A 22 -8.23 -43.02 -26.73
C SER A 22 -8.11 -42.88 -28.26
N ALA A 23 -8.89 -43.61 -29.05
CA ALA A 23 -8.94 -43.46 -30.50
C ALA A 23 -9.74 -42.21 -30.92
N ALA A 24 -10.73 -41.80 -30.13
CA ALA A 24 -11.50 -40.57 -30.34
C ALA A 24 -10.74 -39.29 -29.93
N GLN A 25 -9.58 -39.41 -29.27
CA GLN A 25 -8.81 -38.26 -28.81
C GLN A 25 -7.88 -37.67 -29.90
N THR A 26 -7.77 -38.32 -31.05
CA THR A 26 -7.14 -37.77 -32.27
C THR A 26 -8.13 -37.11 -33.22
N ASP A 27 -9.43 -37.14 -32.91
CA ASP A 27 -10.43 -36.38 -33.65
C ASP A 27 -10.50 -34.98 -33.04
N ARG A 28 -9.84 -34.01 -33.69
CA ARG A 28 -10.21 -32.60 -33.51
C ARG A 28 -11.71 -32.53 -33.73
N THR A 29 -12.45 -31.98 -32.78
CA THR A 29 -13.90 -31.79 -32.94
C THR A 29 -14.13 -30.99 -34.22
N ALA A 30 -15.18 -31.33 -34.98
CA ALA A 30 -15.48 -30.64 -36.25
C ALA A 30 -15.55 -29.11 -36.08
N GLU A 31 -15.96 -28.63 -34.90
CA GLU A 31 -15.99 -27.23 -34.50
C GLU A 31 -14.61 -26.55 -34.38
N GLU A 32 -13.53 -27.31 -34.14
CA GLU A 32 -12.15 -26.78 -34.21
C GLU A 32 -11.59 -26.79 -35.63
N ALA A 33 -12.07 -27.68 -36.50
CA ALA A 33 -11.67 -27.72 -37.90
C ALA A 33 -12.22 -26.55 -38.72
N GLU A 34 -13.30 -25.90 -38.25
CA GLU A 34 -13.93 -24.73 -38.89
C GLU A 34 -13.34 -23.38 -38.45
N LYS A 35 -12.41 -23.34 -37.48
CA LYS A 35 -11.76 -22.08 -37.06
C LYS A 35 -10.75 -21.64 -38.11
N THR A 36 -11.08 -20.61 -38.89
CA THR A 36 -10.16 -20.03 -39.87
C THR A 36 -8.98 -19.34 -39.17
N LEU A 37 -7.77 -19.64 -39.61
CA LEU A 37 -6.53 -19.07 -39.07
C LEU A 37 -6.37 -17.65 -39.64
N LYS A 38 -6.22 -16.65 -38.77
CA LYS A 38 -6.00 -15.26 -39.17
C LYS A 38 -4.55 -14.83 -38.92
N PHE A 39 -3.81 -14.47 -39.97
CA PHE A 39 -2.45 -13.92 -39.83
C PHE A 39 -2.41 -12.41 -40.03
N ARG A 40 -1.55 -11.73 -39.25
CA ARG A 40 -1.46 -10.26 -39.23
C ARG A 40 -0.35 -9.71 -40.12
N SER A 41 0.80 -10.37 -40.15
CA SER A 41 2.01 -9.88 -40.85
C SER A 41 2.69 -10.96 -41.69
N TYR A 42 2.02 -12.09 -41.92
CA TYR A 42 2.61 -13.23 -42.60
C TYR A 42 1.64 -13.81 -43.64
N THR A 43 2.15 -13.99 -44.86
CA THR A 43 1.49 -14.74 -45.92
C THR A 43 2.22 -16.07 -46.07
N PRO A 44 1.58 -17.22 -45.80
CA PRO A 44 2.20 -18.52 -45.97
C PRO A 44 2.70 -18.72 -47.40
N ASN A 45 3.85 -19.37 -47.58
CA ASN A 45 4.34 -19.70 -48.93
C ASN A 45 3.61 -20.91 -49.54
N ASP A 46 3.16 -21.85 -48.71
CA ASP A 46 2.47 -23.08 -49.13
C ASP A 46 1.04 -22.79 -49.64
N GLU A 47 0.72 -23.26 -50.84
CA GLU A 47 -0.55 -23.00 -51.52
C GLU A 47 -1.76 -23.61 -50.79
N LYS A 48 -1.57 -24.78 -50.16
CA LYS A 48 -2.65 -25.44 -49.39
C LYS A 48 -3.02 -24.63 -48.15
N LEU A 49 -2.02 -24.02 -47.50
CA LEU A 49 -2.21 -23.23 -46.30
C LEU A 49 -2.79 -21.84 -46.63
N LYS A 50 -2.41 -21.25 -47.77
CA LYS A 50 -2.99 -19.97 -48.24
C LYS A 50 -4.51 -20.01 -48.39
N GLN A 51 -5.09 -21.14 -48.79
CA GLN A 51 -6.55 -21.27 -48.99
C GLN A 51 -7.35 -21.30 -47.67
N HIS A 52 -6.70 -21.61 -46.56
CA HIS A 52 -7.35 -21.80 -45.26
C HIS A 52 -6.97 -20.69 -44.25
N VAL A 53 -6.29 -19.64 -44.72
CA VAL A 53 -5.76 -18.56 -43.91
C VAL A 53 -6.29 -17.24 -44.43
N ASP A 54 -6.96 -16.49 -43.55
CA ASP A 54 -7.41 -15.13 -43.84
C ASP A 54 -6.36 -14.13 -43.34
N ILE A 55 -6.09 -13.08 -44.11
CA ILE A 55 -5.21 -11.99 -43.66
C ILE A 55 -6.07 -11.00 -42.87
N ALA A 56 -5.71 -10.79 -41.60
CA ALA A 56 -6.45 -9.90 -40.71
C ALA A 56 -6.33 -8.44 -41.18
N GLN A 57 -7.46 -7.75 -41.29
CA GLN A 57 -7.49 -6.31 -41.60
C GLN A 57 -7.28 -5.48 -40.32
N PRO A 58 -6.82 -4.22 -40.41
CA PRO A 58 -6.63 -3.36 -39.24
C PRO A 58 -7.88 -3.19 -38.36
N ILE A 59 -9.08 -3.38 -38.93
CA ILE A 59 -10.38 -3.31 -38.24
C ILE A 59 -10.68 -4.57 -37.41
N ASP A 60 -10.10 -5.72 -37.77
CA ASP A 60 -10.24 -6.98 -37.02
C ASP A 60 -9.34 -6.98 -35.78
N ILE A 61 -8.45 -6.00 -35.69
CA ILE A 61 -7.60 -5.79 -34.53
C ILE A 61 -8.47 -5.11 -33.46
N GLY A 62 -8.81 -5.85 -32.42
CA GLY A 62 -9.48 -5.31 -31.23
C GLY A 62 -8.57 -4.37 -30.44
N ASN A 63 -8.41 -4.64 -29.15
CA ASN A 63 -7.63 -3.77 -28.26
C ASN A 63 -6.15 -3.74 -28.68
N THR A 64 -5.69 -2.55 -29.09
CA THR A 64 -4.27 -2.26 -29.32
C THR A 64 -3.72 -1.46 -28.14
N LEU A 65 -2.40 -1.53 -27.93
CA LEU A 65 -1.72 -0.68 -26.93
C LEU A 65 -2.03 0.80 -27.13
N GLU A 66 -2.18 1.24 -28.39
CA GLU A 66 -2.58 2.60 -28.75
C GLU A 66 -3.98 2.94 -28.23
N THR A 67 -4.95 2.01 -28.29
CA THR A 67 -6.28 2.25 -27.73
C THR A 67 -6.28 2.32 -26.21
N GLU A 68 -5.45 1.51 -25.54
CA GLU A 68 -5.33 1.50 -24.08
C GLU A 68 -4.62 2.75 -23.54
N THR A 69 -3.62 3.26 -24.27
CA THR A 69 -2.80 4.40 -23.83
C THR A 69 -3.45 5.76 -24.10
N LYS A 70 -4.42 5.83 -25.03
CA LYS A 70 -5.14 7.07 -25.37
C LYS A 70 -5.76 7.76 -24.16
N ASP A 71 -6.30 7.00 -23.22
CA ASP A 71 -7.00 7.57 -22.07
C ASP A 71 -6.04 7.86 -20.90
N PHE A 72 -4.94 7.13 -20.77
CA PHE A 72 -3.88 7.39 -19.79
C PHE A 72 -3.32 8.81 -19.90
N THR A 73 -3.10 9.29 -21.14
CA THR A 73 -2.59 10.65 -21.37
C THR A 73 -3.59 11.71 -20.90
N LYS A 74 -4.89 11.50 -21.11
CA LYS A 74 -5.95 12.41 -20.68
C LYS A 74 -6.08 12.42 -19.15
N GLU A 75 -6.01 11.25 -18.53
CA GLU A 75 -6.08 11.09 -17.07
C GLU A 75 -4.89 11.76 -16.37
N ALA A 76 -3.68 11.57 -16.89
CA ALA A 76 -2.48 12.22 -16.36
C ALA A 76 -2.55 13.76 -16.46
N LEU A 77 -3.06 14.28 -17.58
CA LEU A 77 -3.29 15.72 -17.76
C LEU A 77 -4.37 16.26 -16.81
N ALA A 78 -5.47 15.52 -16.63
CA ALA A 78 -6.54 15.89 -15.70
C ALA A 78 -6.02 15.93 -14.25
N GLN A 79 -5.29 14.90 -13.82
CA GLN A 79 -4.71 14.85 -12.48
C GLN A 79 -3.68 15.97 -12.25
N ALA A 80 -2.88 16.32 -13.26
CA ALA A 80 -1.97 17.44 -13.17
C ALA A 80 -2.70 18.79 -13.05
N ALA A 81 -3.82 18.95 -13.77
CA ALA A 81 -4.66 20.14 -13.68
C ALA A 81 -5.36 20.26 -12.31
N GLU A 82 -5.82 19.14 -11.75
CA GLU A 82 -6.37 19.09 -10.38
C GLU A 82 -5.34 19.54 -9.35
N LYS A 83 -4.11 19.02 -9.40
CA LYS A 83 -3.02 19.43 -8.49
C LYS A 83 -2.59 20.89 -8.66
N GLN A 84 -2.81 21.50 -9.82
CA GLN A 84 -2.57 22.94 -10.00
C GLN A 84 -3.71 23.80 -9.44
N ASN A 85 -4.94 23.28 -9.43
CA ASN A 85 -6.09 23.95 -8.82
C ASN A 85 -6.15 23.79 -7.31
N GLU A 86 -5.47 22.78 -6.75
CA GLU A 86 -5.23 22.70 -5.30
C GLU A 86 -4.49 23.96 -4.85
N GLU A 87 -5.12 24.69 -3.92
CA GLU A 87 -4.55 25.91 -3.36
C GLU A 87 -3.18 25.60 -2.75
N VAL A 88 -2.14 26.18 -3.34
CA VAL A 88 -0.76 26.04 -2.87
C VAL A 88 -0.69 26.62 -1.46
N ASP A 89 -0.41 25.76 -0.47
CA ASP A 89 -0.21 26.19 0.91
C ASP A 89 1.03 27.09 1.03
N LEU A 90 0.79 28.41 1.04
CA LEU A 90 1.82 29.45 1.13
C LEU A 90 2.69 29.29 2.39
N PHE A 91 2.18 28.65 3.45
CA PHE A 91 2.91 28.45 4.70
C PHE A 91 4.02 27.39 4.57
N ASN A 92 3.83 26.42 3.68
CA ASN A 92 4.84 25.40 3.38
C ASN A 92 5.84 25.86 2.31
N LEU A 93 5.45 26.81 1.45
CA LEU A 93 6.32 27.38 0.41
C LEU A 93 7.22 28.51 0.95
N ALA A 94 6.82 29.17 2.02
CA ALA A 94 7.62 30.21 2.66
C ALA A 94 8.96 29.68 3.19
N PRO A 95 10.06 30.47 3.12
CA PRO A 95 11.33 30.08 3.71
C PRO A 95 11.17 29.87 5.21
N LYS A 96 11.43 28.64 5.67
CA LYS A 96 11.33 28.27 7.09
C LYS A 96 12.51 28.83 7.89
N LYS A 97 12.36 28.95 9.20
CA LYS A 97 13.43 29.39 10.12
C LYS A 97 14.66 28.45 9.98
N PRO A 98 15.90 28.95 10.06
CA PRO A 98 17.10 28.10 9.96
C PRO A 98 17.12 26.90 10.92
N ASN A 99 16.57 27.07 12.13
CA ASN A 99 16.52 26.03 13.15
C ASN A 99 15.23 25.18 13.13
N TRP A 100 14.39 25.28 12.09
CA TRP A 100 13.10 24.59 12.06
C TRP A 100 13.24 23.06 12.10
N ASP A 101 14.25 22.55 11.40
CA ASP A 101 14.57 21.13 11.32
C ASP A 101 15.11 20.62 12.65
N LEU A 102 16.04 21.38 13.24
CA LEU A 102 16.57 21.11 14.56
C LEU A 102 15.47 21.07 15.61
N LYS A 103 14.55 22.04 15.59
CA LYS A 103 13.42 22.07 16.51
C LYS A 103 12.56 20.82 16.36
N ARG A 104 12.13 20.49 15.13
CA ARG A 104 11.28 19.31 14.86
C ARG A 104 11.91 18.02 15.36
N ASP A 105 13.19 17.82 15.10
CA ASP A 105 13.88 16.56 15.42
C ASP A 105 14.24 16.45 16.91
N VAL A 106 14.47 17.59 17.59
CA VAL A 106 14.76 17.65 19.02
C VAL A 106 13.48 17.60 19.88
N GLU A 107 12.36 18.18 19.41
CA GLU A 107 11.08 18.26 20.13
C GLU A 107 10.66 16.89 20.70
N LYS A 108 10.72 15.84 19.87
CA LYS A 108 10.34 14.47 20.26
C LYS A 108 11.22 13.88 21.36
N LYS A 109 12.50 14.28 21.41
CA LYS A 109 13.42 13.86 22.48
C LYS A 109 13.16 14.66 23.75
N MET A 110 12.91 15.96 23.61
CA MET A 110 12.59 16.86 24.73
C MET A 110 11.28 16.48 25.41
N GLU A 111 10.23 16.12 24.66
CA GLU A 111 8.94 15.68 25.22
C GLU A 111 9.11 14.43 26.11
N ARG A 112 9.91 13.46 25.67
CA ARG A 112 10.21 12.26 26.47
C ARG A 112 11.00 12.58 27.73
N LEU A 113 11.95 13.51 27.62
CA LEU A 113 12.77 13.94 28.74
C LEU A 113 11.94 14.73 29.75
N ASP A 114 11.13 15.68 29.28
CA ASP A 114 10.25 16.51 30.10
C ASP A 114 9.28 15.67 30.93
N ARG A 115 8.66 14.64 30.33
CA ARG A 115 7.83 13.69 31.09
C ARG A 115 8.58 12.96 32.21
N ARG A 116 9.86 12.63 32.00
CA ARG A 116 10.70 12.00 33.03
C ARG A 116 11.12 13.00 34.10
N THR A 117 11.47 14.22 33.69
CA THR A 117 11.83 15.32 34.58
C THR A 117 10.66 15.69 35.49
N GLN A 118 9.46 15.85 34.94
CA GLN A 118 8.25 16.08 35.73
C GLN A 118 8.00 14.94 36.72
N ARG A 119 8.14 13.68 36.29
CA ARG A 119 8.03 12.52 37.19
C ARG A 119 9.06 12.55 38.33
N ALA A 120 10.31 12.86 38.03
CA ALA A 120 11.36 13.00 39.03
C ALA A 120 11.06 14.16 39.99
N ILE A 121 10.57 15.28 39.48
CA ILE A 121 10.10 16.42 40.31
C ILE A 121 8.98 15.98 41.24
N TYR A 122 7.98 15.26 40.74
CA TYR A 122 6.90 14.72 41.58
C TYR A 122 7.41 13.77 42.67
N GLU A 123 8.37 12.90 42.35
CA GLU A 123 8.98 11.98 43.31
C GLU A 123 9.79 12.75 44.39
N ILE A 124 10.56 13.77 44.00
CA ILE A 124 11.30 14.63 44.94
C ILE A 124 10.33 15.40 45.85
N ILE A 125 9.27 15.99 45.30
CA ILE A 125 8.25 16.69 46.08
C ILE A 125 7.60 15.73 47.09
N ARG A 126 7.26 14.52 46.64
CA ARG A 126 6.66 13.49 47.50
C ARG A 126 7.60 13.11 48.66
N GLN A 127 8.87 12.83 48.38
CA GLN A 127 9.85 12.49 49.41
C GLN A 127 10.05 13.64 50.41
N ARG A 128 10.10 14.88 49.92
CA ARG A 128 10.21 16.07 50.77
C ARG A 128 8.99 16.24 51.68
N LEU A 129 7.80 15.96 51.18
CA LEU A 129 6.57 16.02 51.98
C LEU A 129 6.50 14.90 53.02
N GLU A 130 6.94 13.67 52.67
CA GLU A 130 6.99 12.53 53.60
C GLU A 130 8.06 12.67 54.69
N GLY A 131 9.17 13.36 54.41
CA GLY A 131 10.21 13.68 55.39
C GLY A 131 9.83 14.79 56.36
N ASP A 132 9.06 15.77 55.89
CA ASP A 132 8.61 16.92 56.66
C ASP A 132 7.17 16.72 57.18
N LYS A 133 6.96 15.69 58.02
CA LYS A 133 5.63 15.26 58.50
C LYS A 133 4.83 16.33 59.29
N ASP A 134 5.47 17.43 59.67
CA ASP A 134 4.88 18.48 60.53
C ASP A 134 4.46 19.75 59.78
N ALA A 135 4.79 19.92 58.50
CA ALA A 135 4.48 21.16 57.76
C ALA A 135 3.49 20.91 56.61
N THR A 136 2.38 21.63 56.62
CA THR A 136 1.33 21.48 55.61
C THR A 136 1.81 21.97 54.24
N LEU A 137 1.32 21.34 53.15
CA LEU A 137 1.68 21.72 51.78
C LEU A 137 1.39 23.21 51.50
N ALA A 138 0.31 23.73 52.09
CA ALA A 138 -0.11 25.13 51.98
C ALA A 138 0.90 26.10 52.61
N GLU A 139 1.45 25.81 53.80
CA GLU A 139 2.44 26.66 54.46
C GLU A 139 3.77 26.71 53.68
N LYS A 140 4.17 25.61 53.06
CA LYS A 140 5.41 25.58 52.26
C LYS A 140 5.29 26.36 50.96
N VAL A 141 4.15 26.28 50.29
CA VAL A 141 3.89 27.08 49.08
C VAL A 141 3.82 28.57 49.44
N ALA A 142 3.16 28.92 50.54
CA ALA A 142 3.11 30.30 51.03
C ALA A 142 4.51 30.84 51.40
N ASN A 143 5.36 30.05 52.05
CA ASN A 143 6.73 30.43 52.40
C ASN A 143 7.65 30.54 51.16
N ALA A 144 7.46 29.67 50.15
CA ALA A 144 8.19 29.73 48.88
C ALA A 144 7.78 30.96 48.06
N GLU A 145 6.50 31.30 48.02
CA GLU A 145 6.01 32.52 47.37
C GLU A 145 6.46 33.80 48.10
N ALA A 146 6.49 33.78 49.43
CA ALA A 146 6.99 34.90 50.23
C ALA A 146 8.50 35.15 50.02
N THR A 147 9.30 34.08 49.91
CA THR A 147 10.73 34.17 49.63
C THR A 147 11.02 34.65 48.21
N GLN A 148 10.29 34.17 47.21
CA GLN A 148 10.42 34.67 45.83
C GLN A 148 10.02 36.14 45.70
N LYS A 149 8.97 36.58 46.40
CA LYS A 149 8.59 38.00 46.44
C LYS A 149 9.68 38.85 47.10
N PHE A 150 10.26 38.37 48.18
CA PHE A 150 11.35 39.07 48.88
C PHE A 150 12.63 39.15 48.02
N GLU A 151 12.99 38.08 47.30
CA GLU A 151 14.11 38.09 46.36
C GLU A 151 13.86 39.01 45.17
N ALA A 152 12.64 39.03 44.62
CA ALA A 152 12.28 39.94 43.53
C ALA A 152 12.29 41.41 43.99
N GLU A 153 11.86 41.69 45.22
CA GLU A 153 11.84 43.05 45.78
C GLU A 153 13.24 43.58 46.10
N ASN A 154 14.17 42.71 46.55
CA ASN A 154 15.58 43.08 46.71
C ASN A 154 16.29 43.27 45.35
N GLN A 155 15.98 42.46 44.34
CA GLN A 155 16.55 42.63 42.99
C GLN A 155 16.12 43.94 42.33
N LEU A 156 14.98 44.51 42.73
CA LEU A 156 14.52 45.83 42.27
C LEU A 156 15.15 47.00 43.03
N GLN A 157 15.87 46.77 44.14
CA GLN A 157 16.55 47.82 44.91
C GLN A 157 18.04 47.97 44.56
N ASP A 158 18.63 46.97 43.88
CA ASP A 158 20.05 46.94 43.50
C ASP A 158 20.32 47.39 42.04
N ASP A 159 19.28 47.77 41.28
CA ASP A 159 19.34 48.41 39.94
C ASP A 159 18.99 49.91 40.01
#